data_AF-A0A1F4Y5B4-F1
#
_entry.id   AF-A0A1F4Y5B4-F1
#
_cell.length_a   1.000
_cell.length_b   1.000
_cell.length_c   1.000
_cell.angle_alpha   90.00
_cell.angle_beta   90.00
_cell.angle_gamma   90.00
#
_symmetry.space_group_name_H-M   'P 1'
#
loop_
_entity.id
_entity.type
_entity.pdbx_description
1 polymer ?
#
loop_
_entity_poly.entity_id
_entity_poly.type
_entity_poly.pdbx_seq_one_letter_code
_entity_poly.pdbx_strand_id
1 'polypeptide(L)'
;MEYSKENKRKFFFDYFRQRLAFVKEHCTKHNLEAVILSCCALDGLSAYRYGGKSNLKRFLQFVLEYSGLKEDYLKVSLPLLKQDAEKLLGSEANIPNDKKARIERFIEFLENQLGVKDEEYTRLSYDVDMPIESLKNKLWSRQRNGEYDQTLLLIKDILKKELLDYTYIAILWREYRCLAVHESALKRDKAGINLGKKIVPYYVNENIIKSDRIFRSIPRFDIPPQFIISTLENCINNLEKEWEQNNVDPEDFLKKNEALT
;
A
#
# COMPACT_ATOMS: atom_id res chain seq x y z
N MET A 1 -28.89 9.69 -26.73
CA MET A 1 -28.14 8.62 -27.41
C MET A 1 -27.67 7.64 -26.35
N GLU A 2 -28.15 6.41 -26.36
CA GLU A 2 -27.62 5.34 -25.50
C GLU A 2 -26.37 4.75 -26.15
N TYR A 3 -25.26 4.71 -25.43
CA TYR A 3 -24.06 4.02 -25.89
C TYR A 3 -24.27 2.50 -25.83
N SER A 4 -23.71 1.76 -26.79
CA SER A 4 -23.62 0.29 -26.68
C SER A 4 -22.78 -0.11 -25.45
N LYS A 5 -23.02 -1.30 -24.88
CA LYS A 5 -22.24 -1.81 -23.73
C LYS A 5 -20.73 -1.80 -23.97
N GLU A 6 -20.33 -2.15 -25.19
CA GLU A 6 -18.94 -2.12 -25.63
C GLU A 6 -18.36 -0.70 -25.60
N ASN A 7 -19.10 0.29 -26.11
CA ASN A 7 -18.69 1.70 -26.07
C ASN A 7 -18.60 2.24 -24.64
N LYS A 8 -19.50 1.81 -23.75
CA LYS A 8 -19.46 2.16 -22.32
C LYS A 8 -18.24 1.57 -21.62
N ARG A 9 -17.94 0.27 -21.83
CA ARG A 9 -16.73 -0.39 -21.30
C ARG A 9 -15.46 0.32 -21.78
N LYS A 10 -15.37 0.57 -23.09
CA LYS A 10 -14.23 1.27 -23.68
C LYS A 10 -14.02 2.64 -23.04
N PHE A 11 -15.08 3.45 -22.94
CA PHE A 11 -14.99 4.77 -22.31
C PHE A 11 -14.54 4.70 -20.84
N PHE A 12 -15.04 3.72 -20.08
CA PHE A 12 -14.64 3.49 -18.69
C PHE A 12 -13.14 3.19 -18.57
N PHE A 13 -12.61 2.24 -19.34
CA PHE A 13 -11.19 1.91 -19.26
C PHE A 13 -10.28 2.98 -19.88
N ASP A 14 -10.74 3.69 -20.91
CA ASP A 14 -10.03 4.83 -21.50
C ASP A 14 -9.75 5.93 -20.47
N TYR A 15 -10.68 6.17 -19.54
CA TYR A 15 -10.45 7.09 -18.42
C TYR A 15 -9.23 6.69 -17.58
N PHE A 16 -9.14 5.41 -17.17
CA PHE A 16 -8.01 4.93 -16.35
C PHE A 16 -6.70 4.87 -17.16
N ARG A 17 -6.76 4.53 -18.45
CA ARG A 17 -5.60 4.55 -19.34
C ARG A 17 -5.03 5.95 -19.51
N GLN A 18 -5.88 6.97 -19.64
CA GLN A 18 -5.43 8.36 -19.70
C GLN A 18 -4.71 8.78 -18.41
N ARG A 19 -5.19 8.32 -17.24
CA ARG A 19 -4.50 8.55 -15.96
C ARG A 19 -3.15 7.85 -15.90
N LEU A 20 -3.08 6.58 -16.33
CA LEU A 20 -1.84 5.83 -16.41
C LEU A 20 -0.82 6.54 -17.33
N ALA A 21 -1.25 6.98 -18.52
CA ALA A 21 -0.42 7.72 -19.46
C ALA A 21 0.11 9.03 -18.84
N PHE A 22 -0.76 9.80 -18.19
CA PHE A 22 -0.38 11.02 -17.48
C PHE A 22 0.71 10.76 -16.42
N VAL A 23 0.55 9.70 -15.62
CA VAL A 23 1.55 9.34 -14.60
C VAL A 23 2.89 8.96 -15.24
N LYS A 24 2.86 8.11 -16.28
CA LYS A 24 4.06 7.68 -17.01
C LYS A 24 4.81 8.87 -17.61
N GLU A 25 4.10 9.83 -18.20
CA GLU A 25 4.69 10.96 -18.92
C GLU A 25 5.18 12.09 -18.00
N HIS A 26 4.41 12.42 -16.96
CA HIS A 26 4.65 13.65 -16.19
C HIS A 26 5.10 13.42 -14.75
N CYS A 27 4.85 12.25 -14.18
CA CYS A 27 5.10 12.01 -12.76
C CYS A 27 6.28 11.06 -12.49
N THR A 28 6.78 10.34 -13.50
CA THR A 28 7.93 9.42 -13.34
C THR A 28 9.21 10.10 -12.88
N LYS A 29 9.39 11.40 -13.20
CA LYS A 29 10.48 12.23 -12.67
C LYS A 29 10.31 12.60 -11.20
N HIS A 30 9.16 12.28 -10.60
CA HIS A 30 8.72 12.69 -9.27
C HIS A 30 8.13 11.49 -8.53
N ASN A 31 9.04 10.66 -7.99
CA ASN A 31 8.74 9.32 -7.49
C ASN A 31 7.46 9.24 -6.63
N LEU A 32 7.35 10.12 -5.63
CA LEU A 32 6.22 10.11 -4.70
C LEU A 32 4.87 10.41 -5.37
N GLU A 33 4.80 11.40 -6.27
CA GLU A 33 3.56 11.76 -6.97
C GLU A 33 3.06 10.59 -7.82
N ALA A 34 3.99 9.92 -8.54
CA ALA A 34 3.66 8.77 -9.36
C ALA A 34 3.08 7.61 -8.55
N VAL A 35 3.60 7.36 -7.34
CA VAL A 35 3.07 6.34 -6.43
C VAL A 35 1.67 6.73 -5.94
N ILE A 36 1.49 7.97 -5.48
CA ILE A 36 0.21 8.44 -4.94
C ILE A 36 -0.89 8.39 -6.00
N LEU A 37 -0.65 8.96 -7.18
CA LEU A 37 -1.66 9.03 -8.24
C LEU A 37 -2.03 7.64 -8.77
N SER A 38 -1.03 6.77 -8.94
CA SER A 38 -1.28 5.37 -9.32
C SER A 38 -2.10 4.65 -8.25
N CYS A 39 -1.79 4.87 -6.96
CA CYS A 39 -2.53 4.31 -5.85
C CYS A 39 -4.00 4.78 -5.82
N CYS A 40 -4.26 6.06 -6.11
CA CYS A 40 -5.62 6.59 -6.22
C CYS A 40 -6.40 5.96 -7.38
N ALA A 41 -5.74 5.71 -8.52
CA ALA A 41 -6.37 5.03 -9.65
C ALA A 41 -6.72 3.57 -9.30
N LEU A 42 -5.83 2.85 -8.60
CA LEU A 42 -6.10 1.51 -8.08
C LEU A 42 -7.29 1.50 -7.10
N ASP A 43 -7.36 2.48 -6.20
CA ASP A 43 -8.48 2.62 -5.27
C ASP A 43 -9.80 2.87 -6.00
N GLY A 44 -9.79 3.73 -7.03
CA GLY A 44 -10.93 3.96 -7.91
C GLY A 44 -11.42 2.66 -8.56
N LEU A 45 -10.52 1.91 -9.22
CA LEU A 45 -10.86 0.62 -9.84
C LEU A 45 -11.45 -0.37 -8.84
N SER A 46 -10.84 -0.50 -7.66
CA SER A 46 -11.34 -1.33 -6.56
C SER A 46 -12.76 -0.94 -6.14
N ALA A 47 -13.03 0.37 -6.00
CA ALA A 47 -14.35 0.86 -5.63
C ALA A 47 -15.41 0.54 -6.70
N TYR A 48 -15.08 0.68 -7.98
CA TYR A 48 -15.97 0.26 -9.08
C TYR A 48 -16.21 -1.25 -9.07
N ARG A 49 -15.16 -2.06 -8.89
CA ARG A 49 -15.27 -3.53 -8.96
C ARG A 49 -16.15 -4.14 -7.88
N TYR A 50 -16.03 -3.66 -6.64
CA TYR A 50 -16.72 -4.26 -5.49
C TYR A 50 -17.92 -3.45 -5.00
N GLY A 51 -18.13 -2.24 -5.53
CA GLY A 51 -19.18 -1.32 -5.10
C GLY A 51 -18.97 -0.76 -3.68
N GLY A 52 -19.46 0.44 -3.45
CA GLY A 52 -19.50 1.13 -2.17
C GLY A 52 -18.23 1.92 -1.82
N LYS A 53 -18.21 2.44 -0.58
CA LYS A 53 -17.07 3.19 -0.05
C LYS A 53 -15.80 2.34 -0.08
N SER A 54 -14.74 2.96 -0.57
CA SER A 54 -13.40 2.40 -0.62
C SER A 54 -12.89 2.09 0.80
N ASN A 55 -12.38 0.86 1.01
CA ASN A 55 -11.81 0.39 2.27
C ASN A 55 -10.63 -0.55 2.02
N LEU A 56 -9.79 -0.72 3.04
CA LEU A 56 -8.56 -1.52 2.96
C LEU A 56 -8.82 -2.95 2.47
N LYS A 57 -9.87 -3.62 2.96
CA LYS A 57 -10.19 -5.01 2.59
C LYS A 57 -10.48 -5.14 1.08
N ARG A 58 -11.24 -4.21 0.50
CA ARG A 58 -11.57 -4.21 -0.94
C ARG A 58 -10.35 -3.88 -1.78
N PHE A 59 -9.56 -2.90 -1.35
CA PHE A 59 -8.33 -2.53 -2.04
C PHE A 59 -7.32 -3.69 -2.05
N LEU A 60 -7.15 -4.35 -0.89
CA LEU A 60 -6.39 -5.58 -0.73
C LEU A 60 -6.83 -6.62 -1.75
N GLN A 61 -8.12 -6.94 -1.73
CA GLN A 61 -8.68 -7.94 -2.61
C GLN A 61 -8.44 -7.60 -4.09
N PHE A 62 -8.67 -6.35 -4.48
CA PHE A 62 -8.52 -5.88 -5.86
C PHE A 62 -7.09 -6.07 -6.37
N VAL A 63 -6.10 -5.53 -5.66
CA VAL A 63 -4.71 -5.58 -6.14
C VAL A 63 -4.20 -7.03 -6.13
N LEU A 64 -4.58 -7.86 -5.15
CA LEU A 64 -4.17 -9.27 -5.15
C LEU A 64 -4.81 -10.08 -6.29
N GLU A 65 -6.04 -9.76 -6.70
CA GLU A 65 -6.73 -10.42 -7.81
C GLU A 65 -6.20 -9.97 -9.18
N TYR A 66 -5.94 -8.68 -9.37
CA TYR A 66 -5.71 -8.11 -10.71
C TYR A 66 -4.27 -7.67 -11.00
N SER A 67 -3.37 -7.59 -10.01
CA SER A 67 -1.98 -7.13 -10.26
C SER A 67 -1.11 -8.14 -11.03
N GLY A 68 -1.43 -9.42 -10.93
CA GLY A 68 -0.53 -10.51 -11.36
C GLY A 68 0.72 -10.68 -10.49
N LEU A 69 0.85 -9.92 -9.39
CA LEU A 69 2.02 -9.85 -8.51
C LEU A 69 1.64 -10.14 -7.05
N LYS A 70 0.72 -11.09 -6.85
CA LYS A 70 0.16 -11.43 -5.53
C LYS A 70 1.25 -11.70 -4.49
N GLU A 71 2.31 -12.42 -4.87
CA GLU A 71 3.38 -12.81 -3.96
C GLU A 71 4.19 -11.61 -3.48
N ASP A 72 4.50 -10.67 -4.37
CA ASP A 72 5.23 -9.44 -4.01
C ASP A 72 4.42 -8.56 -3.07
N TYR A 73 3.12 -8.40 -3.32
CA TYR A 73 2.25 -7.58 -2.48
C TYR A 73 2.05 -8.12 -1.06
N LEU A 74 2.24 -9.43 -0.87
CA LEU A 74 2.15 -10.10 0.42
C LEU A 74 3.51 -10.22 1.13
N LYS A 75 4.58 -9.65 0.57
CA LYS A 75 5.84 -9.49 1.29
C LYS A 75 5.69 -8.46 2.39
N VAL A 76 6.36 -8.73 3.51
CA VAL A 76 6.39 -7.87 4.69
C VAL A 76 7.62 -6.99 4.62
N SER A 77 7.44 -5.68 4.81
CA SER A 77 8.54 -4.74 4.99
C SER A 77 9.22 -4.98 6.33
N LEU A 78 10.33 -5.72 6.31
CA LEU A 78 11.16 -5.94 7.48
C LEU A 78 11.80 -4.62 7.99
N PRO A 79 12.20 -3.69 7.11
CA PRO A 79 12.64 -2.37 7.54
C PRO A 79 11.60 -1.65 8.41
N LEU A 80 10.35 -1.56 7.95
CA LEU A 80 9.29 -0.91 8.73
C LEU A 80 8.98 -1.65 10.05
N LEU A 81 9.05 -2.99 10.05
CA LEU A 81 8.90 -3.77 11.29
C LEU A 81 9.96 -3.42 12.32
N LYS A 82 11.22 -3.29 11.90
CA LYS A 82 12.32 -2.88 12.79
C LYS A 82 12.11 -1.45 13.30
N GLN A 83 11.71 -0.52 12.43
CA GLN A 83 11.43 0.86 12.82
C GLN A 83 10.31 0.95 13.87
N ASP A 84 9.25 0.14 13.71
CA ASP A 84 8.10 0.14 14.61
C ASP A 84 8.26 -0.84 15.80
N ALA A 85 9.43 -1.47 15.99
CA ALA A 85 9.65 -2.48 17.03
C ALA A 85 9.25 -1.98 18.43
N GLU A 86 9.61 -0.74 18.78
CA GLU A 86 9.24 -0.14 20.06
C GLU A 86 7.73 0.02 20.22
N LYS A 87 7.03 0.41 19.16
CA LYS A 87 5.58 0.56 19.15
C LYS A 87 4.89 -0.79 19.31
N LEU A 88 5.36 -1.79 18.57
CA LEU A 88 4.80 -3.14 18.54
C LEU A 88 4.99 -3.84 19.89
N LEU A 89 6.18 -3.76 20.47
CA LEU A 89 6.57 -4.55 21.64
C LEU A 89 6.54 -3.77 22.96
N GLY A 90 6.26 -2.47 22.88
CA GLY A 90 6.40 -1.54 23.98
C GLY A 90 5.14 -1.21 24.76
N SER A 91 3.95 -1.58 24.27
CA SER A 91 2.66 -1.35 24.93
C SER A 91 2.20 -2.51 25.83
N GLU A 92 2.72 -3.72 25.62
CA GLU A 92 2.41 -4.89 26.45
C GLU A 92 3.45 -5.05 27.57
N ALA A 93 3.26 -4.38 28.71
CA ALA A 93 4.09 -4.64 29.89
C ALA A 93 3.33 -4.47 31.20
N ASN A 94 2.80 -5.60 31.69
CA ASN A 94 2.75 -5.89 33.14
C ASN A 94 4.09 -6.49 33.64
N ILE A 95 5.16 -6.45 32.84
CA ILE A 95 6.50 -6.97 33.18
C ILE A 95 7.56 -5.90 32.84
N PRO A 96 7.96 -5.05 33.80
CA PRO A 96 8.81 -3.87 33.54
C PRO A 96 10.26 -4.16 33.11
N ASN A 97 10.86 -5.27 33.54
CA ASN A 97 12.30 -5.53 33.35
C ASN A 97 12.66 -6.22 32.03
N ASP A 98 11.69 -6.50 31.15
CA ASP A 98 11.92 -7.27 29.92
C ASP A 98 11.72 -6.46 28.62
N LYS A 99 11.01 -5.31 28.65
CA LYS A 99 10.67 -4.55 27.44
C LYS A 99 11.87 -4.21 26.56
N LYS A 100 12.94 -3.68 27.16
CA LYS A 100 14.16 -3.29 26.43
C LYS A 100 14.85 -4.49 25.81
N ALA A 101 15.05 -5.56 26.59
CA ALA A 101 15.65 -6.80 26.11
C ALA A 101 14.83 -7.44 24.98
N ARG A 102 13.49 -7.37 25.03
CA ARG A 102 12.61 -7.87 23.96
C ARG A 102 12.76 -7.10 22.65
N ILE A 103 12.79 -5.78 22.74
CA ILE A 103 12.99 -4.91 21.57
C ILE A 103 14.37 -5.17 20.97
N GLU A 104 15.41 -5.19 21.81
CA GLU A 104 16.80 -5.46 21.38
C GLU A 104 16.92 -6.83 20.69
N ARG A 105 16.38 -7.90 21.27
CA ARG A 105 16.39 -9.23 20.65
C ARG A 105 15.61 -9.30 19.35
N PHE A 106 14.49 -8.59 19.24
CA PHE A 106 13.71 -8.56 18.01
C PHE A 106 14.47 -7.84 16.90
N ILE A 107 15.09 -6.70 17.22
CA ILE A 107 15.95 -5.94 16.30
C ILE A 107 17.13 -6.81 15.87
N GLU A 108 17.83 -7.44 16.82
CA GLU A 108 18.96 -8.33 16.55
C GLU A 108 18.57 -9.51 15.64
N PHE A 109 17.37 -10.08 15.84
CA PHE A 109 16.84 -11.11 14.94
C PHE A 109 16.68 -10.59 13.50
N LEU A 110 16.08 -9.40 13.33
CA LEU A 110 15.91 -8.81 12.00
C LEU A 110 17.26 -8.50 11.33
N GLU A 111 18.21 -7.94 12.07
CA GLU A 111 19.54 -7.58 11.56
C GLU A 111 20.40 -8.81 11.25
N ASN A 112 20.63 -9.66 12.25
CA ASN A 112 21.64 -10.71 12.16
C ASN A 112 21.13 -11.98 11.45
N GLN A 113 19.82 -12.24 11.50
CA GLN A 113 19.24 -13.49 10.94
C GLN A 113 18.50 -13.26 9.63
N LEU A 114 17.88 -12.09 9.46
CA LEU A 114 17.20 -11.72 8.21
C LEU A 114 18.03 -10.78 7.34
N GLY A 115 19.16 -10.27 7.84
CA GLY A 115 20.09 -9.45 7.07
C GLY A 115 19.62 -8.01 6.85
N VAL A 116 18.70 -7.52 7.69
CA VAL A 116 18.12 -6.18 7.54
C VAL A 116 19.12 -5.12 8.04
N LYS A 117 19.69 -4.31 7.14
CA LYS A 117 20.70 -3.29 7.48
C LYS A 117 20.16 -1.87 7.38
N ASP A 118 20.53 -0.99 8.33
CA ASP A 118 20.05 0.42 8.39
C ASP A 118 20.30 1.23 7.12
N GLU A 119 21.40 0.94 6.42
CA GLU A 119 21.81 1.64 5.20
C GLU A 119 20.91 1.30 3.98
N GLU A 120 20.17 0.20 4.04
CA GLU A 120 19.29 -0.27 2.96
C GLU A 120 17.88 0.36 3.01
N TYR A 121 17.54 1.03 4.12
CA TYR A 121 16.19 1.52 4.44
C TYR A 121 15.66 2.63 3.53
N THR A 122 16.53 3.31 2.79
CA THR A 122 16.14 4.52 2.07
C THR A 122 16.21 4.42 0.56
N ARG A 123 16.69 3.32 -0.03
CA ARG A 123 16.90 3.31 -1.49
C ARG A 123 16.56 2.04 -2.28
N LEU A 124 16.68 0.81 -1.74
CA LEU A 124 16.67 -0.37 -2.64
C LEU A 124 16.20 -1.73 -2.04
N SER A 125 15.62 -1.79 -0.84
CA SER A 125 15.52 -3.06 -0.10
C SER A 125 14.29 -3.95 -0.38
N TYR A 126 13.88 -4.13 -1.64
CA TYR A 126 12.85 -5.14 -1.98
C TYR A 126 13.35 -6.58 -1.76
N ASP A 127 14.65 -6.78 -1.89
CA ASP A 127 15.29 -8.10 -1.90
C ASP A 127 15.44 -8.71 -0.49
N VAL A 128 15.33 -7.90 0.57
CA VAL A 128 15.37 -8.41 1.96
C VAL A 128 13.98 -8.75 2.50
N ASP A 129 12.93 -8.24 1.86
CA ASP A 129 11.55 -8.48 2.28
C ASP A 129 11.08 -9.87 1.89
N MET A 130 10.17 -10.43 2.68
CA MET A 130 9.78 -11.82 2.53
C MET A 130 8.29 -12.06 2.75
N PRO A 131 7.72 -13.13 2.17
CA PRO A 131 6.33 -13.50 2.42
C PRO A 131 6.06 -13.67 3.92
N ILE A 132 4.86 -13.26 4.36
CA ILE A 132 4.41 -13.41 5.75
C ILE A 132 4.67 -14.83 6.28
N GLU A 133 4.33 -15.86 5.50
CA GLU A 133 4.48 -17.25 5.93
C GLU A 133 5.94 -17.67 6.10
N SER A 134 6.85 -17.15 5.26
CA SER A 134 8.29 -17.39 5.42
C SER A 134 8.84 -16.71 6.68
N LEU A 135 8.41 -15.47 6.96
CA LEU A 135 8.77 -14.75 8.18
C LEU A 135 8.26 -15.49 9.43
N LYS A 136 6.98 -15.90 9.42
CA LYS A 136 6.37 -16.73 10.45
C LYS A 136 7.16 -18.01 10.68
N ASN A 137 7.50 -18.74 9.61
CA ASN A 137 8.26 -19.97 9.72
C ASN A 137 9.64 -19.74 10.35
N LYS A 138 10.35 -18.66 10.00
CA LYS A 138 11.64 -18.31 10.63
C LYS A 138 11.51 -17.90 12.10
N LEU A 139 10.46 -17.14 12.44
CA LEU A 139 10.15 -16.80 13.83
C LEU A 139 9.80 -18.06 14.66
N TRP A 140 9.20 -19.07 14.03
CA TRP A 140 8.65 -20.25 14.71
C TRP A 140 9.55 -21.49 14.64
N SER A 141 10.53 -21.56 13.74
CA SER A 141 11.44 -22.70 13.62
C SER A 141 12.39 -22.82 14.82
N ARG A 142 12.73 -21.70 15.48
CA ARG A 142 13.52 -21.70 16.73
C ARG A 142 12.81 -22.42 17.88
N GLN A 143 11.48 -22.39 17.91
CA GLN A 143 10.69 -23.13 18.90
C GLN A 143 10.90 -24.65 18.81
N ARG A 144 11.21 -25.19 17.62
CA ARG A 144 11.34 -26.64 17.40
C ARG A 144 12.73 -27.20 17.74
N ASN A 145 13.75 -26.34 17.79
CA ASN A 145 15.14 -26.75 18.03
C ASN A 145 15.56 -26.71 19.51
N GLY A 146 14.61 -26.58 20.44
CA GLY A 146 14.89 -26.59 21.89
C GLY A 146 15.47 -25.28 22.46
N GLU A 147 15.76 -24.28 21.61
CA GLU A 147 16.05 -22.91 22.02
C GLU A 147 14.74 -22.20 22.41
N TYR A 148 14.34 -22.36 23.68
CA TYR A 148 13.11 -21.79 24.21
C TYR A 148 13.30 -20.30 24.55
N ASP A 149 13.33 -19.44 23.54
CA ASP A 149 13.34 -18.01 23.79
C ASP A 149 11.91 -17.50 24.08
N GLN A 150 11.59 -17.36 25.37
CA GLN A 150 10.31 -16.82 25.84
C GLN A 150 9.99 -15.44 25.23
N THR A 151 11.02 -14.66 24.89
CA THR A 151 10.88 -13.37 24.21
C THR A 151 10.30 -13.52 22.80
N LEU A 152 10.75 -14.50 22.02
CA LEU A 152 10.25 -14.74 20.65
C LEU A 152 8.82 -15.31 20.62
N LEU A 153 8.43 -16.05 21.67
CA LEU A 153 7.04 -16.50 21.84
C LEU A 153 6.08 -15.34 22.09
N LEU A 154 6.47 -14.36 22.91
CA LEU A 154 5.67 -13.15 23.13
C LEU A 154 5.56 -12.31 21.84
N ILE A 155 6.68 -12.16 21.12
CA ILE A 155 6.74 -11.48 19.83
C ILE A 155 5.80 -12.14 18.80
N LYS A 156 5.72 -13.48 18.79
CA LYS A 156 4.81 -14.22 17.90
C LYS A 156 3.34 -13.85 18.13
N ASP A 157 2.90 -13.76 19.38
CA ASP A 157 1.49 -13.49 19.69
C ASP A 157 1.11 -12.04 19.37
N ILE A 158 2.02 -11.09 19.62
CA ILE A 158 1.88 -9.68 19.26
C ILE A 158 1.84 -9.51 17.72
N LEU A 159 2.77 -10.13 17.01
CA LEU A 159 2.92 -9.94 15.56
C LEU A 159 1.86 -10.69 14.74
N LYS A 160 1.18 -11.71 15.29
CA LYS A 160 0.23 -12.53 14.52
C LYS A 160 -0.88 -11.73 13.84
N LYS A 161 -1.32 -10.62 14.46
CA LYS A 161 -2.35 -9.74 13.92
C LYS A 161 -1.77 -8.54 13.17
N GLU A 162 -0.65 -8.01 13.65
CA GLU A 162 -0.04 -6.78 13.14
C GLU A 162 0.74 -6.98 11.83
N LEU A 163 1.30 -8.17 11.55
CA LEU A 163 2.15 -8.39 10.37
C LEU A 163 1.46 -8.06 9.03
N LEU A 164 0.14 -8.20 8.95
CA LEU A 164 -0.62 -7.85 7.75
C LEU A 164 -0.50 -6.35 7.42
N ASP A 165 -0.38 -5.51 8.44
CA ASP A 165 -0.26 -4.05 8.31
C ASP A 165 1.13 -3.59 7.85
N TYR A 166 2.07 -4.53 7.73
CA TYR A 166 3.42 -4.33 7.21
C TYR A 166 3.60 -4.94 5.81
N THR A 167 2.53 -5.46 5.21
CA THR A 167 2.56 -5.85 3.80
C THR A 167 2.63 -4.63 2.89
N TYR A 168 3.27 -4.77 1.73
CA TYR A 168 3.35 -3.68 0.75
C TYR A 168 2.00 -3.10 0.38
N ILE A 169 1.00 -3.95 0.24
CA ILE A 169 -0.37 -3.54 -0.09
C ILE A 169 -1.04 -2.75 1.05
N ALA A 170 -0.80 -3.12 2.31
CA ALA A 170 -1.31 -2.37 3.45
C ALA A 170 -0.57 -1.04 3.63
N ILE A 171 0.74 -1.01 3.40
CA ILE A 171 1.56 0.20 3.40
C ILE A 171 1.09 1.17 2.30
N LEU A 172 0.90 0.66 1.08
CA LEU A 172 0.39 1.42 -0.06
C LEU A 172 -0.94 2.12 0.27
N TRP A 173 -1.86 1.39 0.89
CA TRP A 173 -3.13 1.94 1.34
C TRP A 173 -2.96 2.98 2.46
N ARG A 174 -2.28 2.61 3.55
CA ARG A 174 -2.23 3.41 4.78
C ARG A 174 -1.41 4.69 4.59
N GLU A 175 -0.32 4.63 3.85
CA GLU A 175 0.64 5.72 3.75
C GLU A 175 0.44 6.58 2.50
N TYR A 176 0.12 5.98 1.34
CA TYR A 176 0.03 6.73 0.08
C TYR A 176 -1.40 7.11 -0.30
N ARG A 177 -2.37 6.19 -0.20
CA ARG A 177 -3.78 6.52 -0.48
C ARG A 177 -4.31 7.53 0.54
N CYS A 178 -4.06 7.32 1.83
CA CYS A 178 -4.51 8.25 2.87
C CYS A 178 -3.92 9.66 2.69
N LEU A 179 -2.67 9.77 2.23
CA LEU A 179 -2.04 11.05 1.94
C LEU A 179 -2.86 11.85 0.90
N ALA A 180 -3.29 11.21 -0.19
CA ALA A 180 -4.17 11.85 -1.18
C ALA A 180 -5.55 12.26 -0.62
N VAL A 181 -6.13 11.43 0.25
CA VAL A 181 -7.44 11.71 0.85
C VAL A 181 -7.36 12.86 1.85
N HIS A 182 -6.34 12.91 2.69
CA HIS A 182 -6.18 13.99 3.65
C HIS A 182 -5.86 15.32 2.95
N GLU A 183 -5.05 15.30 1.90
CA GLU A 183 -4.77 16.48 1.07
C GLU A 183 -6.00 17.05 0.38
N SER A 184 -6.83 16.19 -0.22
CA SER A 184 -8.09 16.61 -0.84
C SER A 184 -9.11 17.12 0.19
N ALA A 185 -9.11 16.58 1.41
CA ALA A 185 -9.99 17.02 2.49
C ALA A 185 -9.58 18.38 3.10
N LEU A 186 -8.28 18.64 3.27
CA LEU A 186 -7.75 19.89 3.83
C LEU A 186 -7.93 21.08 2.89
N LYS A 187 -7.97 20.82 1.59
CA LYS A 187 -8.05 21.84 0.56
C LYS A 187 -9.46 22.00 -0.01
N ARG A 188 -10.54 21.61 0.67
CA ARG A 188 -11.92 21.65 0.11
C ARG A 188 -12.33 22.98 -0.56
N ASP A 189 -11.79 24.12 -0.12
CA ASP A 189 -12.04 25.44 -0.75
C ASP A 189 -11.11 25.76 -1.96
N LYS A 190 -10.08 24.95 -2.21
CA LYS A 190 -9.09 25.07 -3.31
C LYS A 190 -8.91 23.79 -4.13
N ALA A 191 -9.56 22.68 -3.75
CA ALA A 191 -9.36 21.33 -4.26
C ALA A 191 -9.93 21.12 -5.67
N GLY A 192 -10.69 22.09 -6.19
CA GLY A 192 -11.32 21.97 -7.50
C GLY A 192 -10.37 22.03 -8.71
N ILE A 193 -9.13 22.55 -8.61
CA ILE A 193 -8.46 23.05 -9.84
C ILE A 193 -6.93 22.79 -9.93
N ASN A 194 -6.26 21.94 -9.15
CA ASN A 194 -4.79 21.79 -9.35
C ASN A 194 -4.16 20.38 -9.34
N LEU A 195 -4.88 19.30 -9.02
CA LEU A 195 -4.38 17.94 -9.28
C LEU A 195 -4.39 17.69 -10.79
N GLY A 196 -3.19 17.68 -11.41
CA GLY A 196 -3.01 17.48 -12.85
C GLY A 196 -3.23 18.70 -13.75
N LYS A 197 -3.44 19.91 -13.20
CA LYS A 197 -3.66 21.15 -13.99
C LYS A 197 -2.45 22.07 -14.09
N LYS A 198 -1.36 21.78 -13.38
CA LYS A 198 -0.05 22.42 -13.59
C LYS A 198 0.94 21.36 -14.03
N ILE A 199 1.73 21.70 -15.04
CA ILE A 199 2.85 20.90 -15.57
C ILE A 199 3.90 20.60 -14.48
N VAL A 200 3.81 21.30 -13.33
CA VAL A 200 4.60 21.05 -12.13
C VAL A 200 3.82 20.11 -11.19
N PRO A 201 4.37 18.93 -10.84
CA PRO A 201 3.69 18.00 -9.94
C PRO A 201 3.48 18.57 -8.54
N TYR A 202 2.40 18.11 -7.92
CA TYR A 202 1.73 18.77 -6.81
C TYR A 202 2.47 18.58 -5.47
N TYR A 203 3.10 17.42 -5.28
CA TYR A 203 3.86 17.05 -4.08
C TYR A 203 5.36 17.42 -4.14
N VAL A 204 5.80 18.20 -5.14
CA VAL A 204 7.22 18.55 -5.35
C VAL A 204 7.72 19.63 -4.38
N ASN A 205 6.84 20.34 -3.68
CA ASN A 205 7.27 21.43 -2.80
C ASN A 205 7.65 20.88 -1.42
N GLU A 206 8.90 20.42 -1.29
CA GLU A 206 9.51 19.99 -0.01
C GLU A 206 9.35 21.01 1.12
N ASN A 207 9.21 22.31 0.79
CA ASN A 207 8.99 23.38 1.77
C ASN A 207 7.57 23.38 2.35
N ILE A 208 6.55 22.89 1.61
CA ILE A 208 5.18 22.72 2.14
C ILE A 208 5.12 21.54 3.11
N ILE A 209 5.95 20.52 2.91
CA ILE A 209 6.04 19.34 3.79
C ILE A 209 6.62 19.72 5.17
N LYS A 210 7.45 20.76 5.24
CA LYS A 210 8.11 21.21 6.48
C LYS A 210 7.30 22.24 7.28
N SER A 211 6.39 22.98 6.65
CA SER A 211 5.62 24.05 7.30
C SER A 211 4.13 23.72 7.38
N ASP A 212 3.76 22.80 8.27
CA ASP A 212 2.52 22.88 9.05
C ASP A 212 2.40 21.63 9.92
N ARG A 213 1.80 21.79 11.11
CA ARG A 213 1.48 20.73 12.09
C ARG A 213 0.54 19.62 11.55
N ILE A 214 0.28 19.61 10.24
CA ILE A 214 -0.76 18.85 9.54
C ILE A 214 -0.16 17.66 8.76
N PHE A 215 1.13 17.67 8.41
CA PHE A 215 1.78 16.54 7.71
C PHE A 215 2.43 15.55 8.68
N ARG A 216 1.60 14.72 9.31
CA ARG A 216 2.07 13.59 10.13
C ARG A 216 2.44 12.32 9.32
N SER A 217 2.50 12.36 7.98
CA SER A 217 2.84 11.16 7.20
C SER A 217 3.62 11.50 5.94
N ILE A 218 4.91 11.79 6.10
CA ILE A 218 5.86 11.43 5.04
C ILE A 218 5.80 9.90 4.94
N PRO A 219 5.61 9.31 3.75
CA PRO A 219 5.68 7.86 3.60
C PRO A 219 7.00 7.35 4.20
N ARG A 220 6.89 6.36 5.08
CA ARG A 220 8.02 5.82 5.85
C ARG A 220 8.76 4.72 5.09
N PHE A 221 8.17 4.28 4.00
CA PHE A 221 8.69 3.27 3.08
C PHE A 221 8.73 3.90 1.70
N ASP A 222 9.76 3.61 0.89
CA ASP A 222 9.83 4.07 -0.49
C ASP A 222 9.39 2.94 -1.41
N ILE A 223 8.45 3.24 -2.31
CA ILE A 223 7.98 2.31 -3.32
C ILE A 223 8.42 2.76 -4.70
N PRO A 224 9.16 1.93 -5.47
CA PRO A 224 9.57 2.23 -6.82
C PRO A 224 8.34 2.62 -7.63
N PRO A 225 8.32 3.83 -8.21
CA PRO A 225 7.17 4.29 -8.99
C PRO A 225 6.80 3.31 -10.09
N GLN A 226 7.81 2.72 -10.73
CA GLN A 226 7.62 1.77 -11.80
C GLN A 226 6.89 0.50 -11.35
N PHE A 227 7.12 0.01 -10.13
CA PHE A 227 6.43 -1.15 -9.58
C PHE A 227 4.91 -0.90 -9.48
N ILE A 228 4.53 0.27 -8.97
CA ILE A 228 3.11 0.64 -8.80
C ILE A 228 2.46 1.00 -10.14
N ILE A 229 3.18 1.68 -11.04
CA ILE A 229 2.70 1.97 -12.40
C ILE A 229 2.42 0.67 -13.16
N SER A 230 3.35 -0.29 -13.13
CA SER A 230 3.16 -1.61 -13.75
C SER A 230 2.01 -2.36 -13.10
N THR A 231 1.81 -2.22 -11.79
CA THR A 231 0.65 -2.80 -11.12
C THR A 231 -0.66 -2.19 -11.62
N LEU A 232 -0.74 -0.87 -11.72
CA LEU A 232 -1.93 -0.19 -12.25
C LEU A 232 -2.25 -0.65 -13.67
N GLU A 233 -1.24 -0.74 -14.53
CA GLU A 233 -1.37 -1.25 -15.89
C GLU A 233 -1.91 -2.69 -15.92
N ASN A 234 -1.34 -3.59 -15.12
CA ASN A 234 -1.82 -4.96 -15.02
C ASN A 234 -3.26 -5.02 -14.50
N CYS A 235 -3.59 -4.23 -13.48
CA CYS A 235 -4.93 -4.18 -12.92
C CYS A 235 -5.97 -3.72 -13.94
N ILE A 236 -5.67 -2.68 -14.74
CA ILE A 236 -6.54 -2.20 -15.82
C ILE A 236 -6.75 -3.32 -16.84
N ASN A 237 -5.67 -3.91 -17.34
CA ASN A 237 -5.72 -4.92 -18.41
C ASN A 237 -6.48 -6.19 -17.96
N ASN A 238 -6.18 -6.68 -16.75
CA ASN A 238 -6.80 -7.90 -16.24
C ASN A 238 -8.27 -7.70 -15.91
N LEU A 239 -8.65 -6.54 -15.37
CA LEU A 239 -10.05 -6.22 -15.09
C LEU A 239 -10.86 -6.05 -16.38
N GLU A 240 -10.32 -5.36 -17.38
CA GLU A 240 -10.99 -5.19 -18.67
C GLU A 240 -11.21 -6.53 -19.35
N LYS A 241 -10.18 -7.38 -19.39
CA LYS A 241 -10.29 -8.73 -19.93
C LYS A 241 -11.39 -9.55 -19.23
N GLU A 242 -11.47 -9.50 -17.90
CA GLU A 242 -12.55 -10.17 -17.17
C GLU A 242 -13.93 -9.61 -17.56
N TRP A 243 -14.07 -8.30 -17.68
CA TRP A 243 -15.35 -7.66 -18.00
C TRP A 243 -15.81 -7.94 -19.43
N GLU A 244 -14.88 -8.02 -20.38
CA GLU A 244 -15.15 -8.45 -21.75
C GLU A 244 -15.63 -9.90 -21.77
N GLN A 245 -14.91 -10.80 -21.10
CA GLN A 245 -15.24 -12.23 -21.05
C GLN A 245 -16.59 -12.51 -20.41
N ASN A 246 -16.95 -11.75 -19.36
CA ASN A 246 -18.20 -11.93 -18.63
C ASN A 246 -19.33 -11.00 -19.11
N ASN A 247 -19.12 -10.26 -20.20
CA ASN A 247 -20.06 -9.28 -20.75
C ASN A 247 -20.64 -8.30 -19.71
N VAL A 248 -19.79 -7.82 -18.83
CA VAL A 248 -20.15 -6.93 -17.71
C VAL A 248 -20.40 -5.51 -18.25
N ASP A 249 -21.44 -4.84 -17.73
CA ASP A 249 -21.71 -3.43 -18.01
C ASP A 249 -21.16 -2.55 -16.86
N PRO A 250 -20.32 -1.53 -17.13
CA PRO A 250 -19.84 -0.62 -16.09
C PRO A 250 -20.97 0.05 -15.27
N GLU A 251 -22.15 0.26 -15.86
CA GLU A 251 -23.29 0.87 -15.17
C GLU A 251 -23.90 -0.03 -14.09
N ASP A 252 -23.71 -1.35 -14.18
CA ASP A 252 -24.21 -2.30 -13.17
C ASP A 252 -23.58 -2.04 -11.79
N PHE A 253 -22.42 -1.41 -11.76
CA PHE A 253 -21.74 -1.01 -10.52
C PHE A 253 -22.14 0.39 -10.04
N LEU A 254 -22.53 1.30 -10.94
CA LEU A 254 -23.07 2.61 -10.57
C LEU A 254 -24.41 2.46 -9.84
N LYS A 255 -25.30 1.59 -10.35
CA LYS A 255 -26.61 1.32 -9.74
C LYS A 255 -26.50 0.66 -8.36
N LYS A 256 -25.50 -0.21 -8.14
CA LYS A 256 -25.21 -0.80 -6.82
C LYS A 256 -24.72 0.23 -5.80
N ASN A 257 -24.10 1.32 -6.24
CA ASN A 257 -23.63 2.38 -5.35
C ASN A 257 -24.76 3.31 -4.90
N GLU A 258 -25.71 3.62 -5.78
CA GLU A 258 -26.89 4.43 -5.44
C GLU A 258 -27.83 3.73 -4.44
N ALA A 259 -27.90 2.40 -4.46
CA ALA A 259 -28.67 1.62 -3.50
C ALA A 259 -28.01 1.49 -2.11
N LEU A 260 -26.74 1.92 -1.96
CA LEU A 260 -25.95 1.82 -0.73
C LEU A 260 -25.67 3.19 -0.08
N THR A 261 -26.21 4.27 -0.65
CA THR A 261 -26.21 5.64 -0.11
C THR A 261 -27.58 6.02 0.39
#